data_AF-A0A2G2ZGS9-F1
#
_entry.id   AF-A0A2G2ZGS9-F1
#
_cell.length_a   1.000
_cell.length_b   1.000
_cell.length_c   1.000
_cell.angle_alpha   90.00
_cell.angle_beta   90.00
_cell.angle_gamma   90.00
#
_symmetry.space_group_name_H-M   'P 1'
#
loop_
_entity.id
_entity.type
_entity.pdbx_description
1 polymer ?
#
loop_
_entity_poly.entity_id
_entity_poly.type
_entity_poly.pdbx_seq_one_letter_code
_entity_poly.pdbx_strand_id
1 'polypeptide(L)'
;MRDLVPLSAKAIMYPRQHGGFEFISGDINLKKLQEPLSDIKGGCIISHPPGTRKTRLTILFLHSFLKLFPKYRPAIIAPSSLLLNW
;
A
#
# COMPACT_ATOMS: atom_id res chain seq x y z
N MET A 1 1.92 8.55 7.05
CA MET A 1 2.36 7.76 5.87
C MET A 1 2.22 8.50 4.55
N ARG A 2 1.16 9.28 4.32
CA ARG A 2 0.95 9.99 3.03
C ARG A 2 2.07 10.99 2.71
N ASP A 3 2.66 11.63 3.71
CA ASP A 3 3.74 12.60 3.50
C ASP A 3 5.06 11.96 3.02
N LEU A 4 5.15 10.63 3.09
CA LEU A 4 6.27 9.86 2.56
C LEU A 4 6.12 9.54 1.06
N VAL A 5 4.92 9.76 0.50
CA VAL A 5 4.65 9.61 -0.94
C VAL A 5 5.39 10.73 -1.68
N PRO A 6 6.10 10.42 -2.80
CA PRO A 6 6.81 11.43 -3.56
C PRO A 6 5.86 12.53 -4.06
N LEU A 7 6.29 13.79 -4.02
CA LEU A 7 5.48 14.96 -4.41
C LEU A 7 4.93 14.82 -5.84
N SER A 8 5.76 14.34 -6.78
CA SER A 8 5.38 14.07 -8.17
C SER A 8 4.23 13.06 -8.26
N ALA A 9 4.27 12.00 -7.46
CA ALA A 9 3.20 11.01 -7.42
C ALA A 9 1.94 11.52 -6.71
N LYS A 10 2.11 12.33 -5.65
CA LYS A 10 1.02 12.96 -4.90
C LYS A 10 0.23 13.95 -5.75
N ALA A 11 0.89 14.70 -6.63
CA ALA A 11 0.27 15.67 -7.53
C ALA A 11 -0.70 15.06 -8.55
N ILE A 12 -0.48 13.79 -8.93
CA ILE A 12 -1.27 13.10 -9.97
C ILE A 12 -2.12 11.96 -9.39
N MET A 13 -2.36 11.94 -8.08
CA MET A 13 -3.31 11.02 -7.45
C MET A 13 -4.74 11.56 -7.58
N TYR A 14 -5.68 10.66 -7.91
CA TYR A 14 -7.10 11.04 -7.93
C TYR A 14 -7.67 11.08 -6.50
N PRO A 15 -8.71 11.89 -6.22
CA PRO A 15 -9.38 11.95 -4.91
C PRO A 15 -9.71 10.57 -4.30
N ARG A 16 -10.23 9.63 -5.09
CA ARG A 16 -10.51 8.26 -4.63
C ARG A 16 -9.28 7.48 -4.21
N GLN A 17 -8.13 7.73 -4.84
CA GLN A 17 -6.86 7.10 -4.46
C GLN A 17 -6.33 7.65 -3.14
N HIS A 18 -6.60 8.93 -2.82
CA HIS A 18 -6.25 9.49 -1.51
C HIS A 18 -6.99 8.76 -0.38
N GLY A 19 -8.30 8.56 -0.53
CA GLY A 19 -9.11 7.81 0.43
C GLY A 19 -8.69 6.34 0.50
N GLY A 20 -8.43 5.70 -0.64
CA GLY A 20 -7.91 4.33 -0.67
C GLY A 20 -6.56 4.19 0.04
N PHE A 21 -5.66 5.18 -0.10
CA PHE A 21 -4.35 5.16 0.56
C PHE A 21 -4.49 5.27 2.08
N GLU A 22 -5.35 6.17 2.56
CA GLU A 22 -5.67 6.31 3.98
C GLU A 22 -6.29 5.05 4.55
N PHE A 23 -7.20 4.43 3.81
CA PHE A 23 -7.84 3.17 4.22
C PHE A 23 -6.81 2.06 4.45
N ILE A 24 -5.91 1.82 3.48
CA ILE A 24 -4.86 0.79 3.61
C ILE A 24 -3.91 1.14 4.78
N SER A 25 -3.54 2.41 4.91
CA SER A 25 -2.59 2.85 5.94
C SER A 25 -3.16 2.79 7.35
N GLY A 26 -4.47 3.00 7.50
CA GLY A 26 -5.16 3.01 8.79
C GLY A 26 -5.50 1.62 9.32
N ASP A 27 -5.80 0.67 8.43
CA ASP A 27 -6.08 -0.72 8.81
C ASP A 27 -4.83 -1.45 9.31
N ILE A 28 -3.66 -1.07 8.81
CA ILE A 28 -2.40 -1.60 9.29
C ILE A 28 -2.09 -0.96 10.64
N ASN A 29 -2.20 -1.75 11.71
CA ASN A 29 -1.82 -1.31 13.04
C ASN A 29 -0.29 -1.18 13.13
N LEU A 30 0.21 0.00 12.76
CA LEU A 30 1.64 0.34 12.72
C LEU A 30 2.35 0.11 14.06
N LYS A 31 1.62 0.19 15.18
CA LYS A 31 2.17 -0.06 16.53
C LYS A 31 2.41 -1.55 16.77
N LYS A 32 1.50 -2.42 16.32
CA LYS A 32 1.66 -3.88 16.41
C LYS A 32 2.78 -4.43 15.52
N LEU A 33 3.19 -3.71 14.48
CA LEU A 33 4.35 -4.08 13.65
C LEU A 33 5.70 -3.94 14.37
N GLN A 34 5.74 -3.35 15.56
CA GLN A 34 6.95 -3.25 16.38
C GLN A 34 7.00 -4.33 17.47
N GLU A 35 5.91 -5.07 17.70
CA GLU A 35 5.83 -6.15 18.67
C GLU A 35 6.24 -7.49 18.02
N PRO A 36 6.80 -8.45 18.78
CA PRO A 36 7.11 -9.78 18.26
C PRO A 36 5.88 -10.45 17.63
N LEU A 37 6.13 -11.26 16.59
CA LEU A 37 5.24 -11.87 15.59
C LEU A 37 3.93 -12.56 16.06
N SER A 38 3.55 -12.53 17.33
CA SER A 38 2.53 -13.44 17.87
C SER A 38 1.08 -13.02 17.68
N ASP A 39 0.72 -11.83 17.18
CA ASP A 39 -0.71 -11.50 16.96
C ASP A 39 -0.98 -10.31 16.02
N ILE A 40 -0.18 -10.14 14.96
CA ILE A 40 -0.38 -9.05 13.99
C ILE A 40 -1.62 -9.36 13.12
N LYS A 41 -2.78 -8.87 13.56
CA LYS A 41 -4.03 -8.85 12.80
C LYS A 41 -4.12 -7.55 12.02
N GLY A 42 -4.18 -7.64 10.69
CA GLY A 42 -4.41 -6.52 9.77
C GLY A 42 -4.52 -7.03 8.33
N GLY A 43 -5.24 -6.31 7.47
CA GLY A 43 -5.45 -6.68 6.09
C GLY A 43 -6.65 -5.97 5.48
N CYS A 44 -6.48 -5.51 4.24
CA CYS A 44 -7.52 -4.76 3.54
C CYS A 44 -7.90 -5.42 2.21
N ILE A 45 -9.17 -5.28 1.80
CA ILE A 45 -9.65 -5.68 0.48
C ILE A 45 -9.88 -4.42 -0.36
N ILE A 46 -9.21 -4.31 -1.50
CA ILE A 46 -9.38 -3.20 -2.44
C ILE A 46 -10.18 -3.69 -3.66
N SER A 47 -11.50 -3.64 -3.56
CA SER A 47 -12.44 -4.13 -4.59
C SER A 47 -12.87 -3.06 -5.62
N HIS A 48 -12.07 -2.00 -5.79
CA HIS A 48 -12.39 -0.93 -6.75
C HIS A 48 -12.51 -1.47 -8.20
N PRO A 49 -13.36 -0.87 -9.06
CA PRO A 49 -13.52 -1.29 -10.45
C PRO A 49 -12.20 -1.38 -11.25
N PRO A 50 -12.12 -2.16 -12.33
CA PRO A 50 -11.00 -2.14 -13.26
C PRO A 50 -10.66 -0.72 -13.75
N GLY A 51 -9.40 -0.47 -14.13
CA GLY A 51 -8.96 0.84 -14.63
C GLY A 51 -8.76 1.93 -13.55
N THR A 52 -9.11 1.69 -12.29
CA THR A 52 -8.94 2.64 -11.17
C THR A 52 -7.51 2.74 -10.62
N ARG A 53 -6.52 2.18 -11.33
CA ARG A 53 -5.09 2.24 -10.99
C ARG A 53 -4.76 1.69 -9.58
N LYS A 54 -5.40 0.58 -9.20
CA LYS A 54 -5.14 -0.13 -7.92
C LYS A 54 -3.67 -0.51 -7.74
N THR A 55 -3.03 -1.02 -8.79
CA THR A 55 -1.58 -1.33 -8.80
C THR A 55 -0.75 -0.13 -8.35
N ARG A 56 -1.01 1.04 -8.92
CA ARG A 56 -0.33 2.28 -8.54
C ARG A 56 -0.59 2.65 -7.09
N LEU A 57 -1.83 2.51 -6.61
CA LEU A 57 -2.17 2.75 -5.21
C LEU A 57 -1.37 1.83 -4.27
N THR A 58 -1.28 0.54 -4.59
CA THR A 58 -0.49 -0.45 -3.84
C THR A 58 1.00 -0.11 -3.85
N ILE A 59 1.56 0.27 -5.00
CA ILE A 59 2.98 0.68 -5.10
C ILE A 59 3.27 1.89 -4.22
N LEU A 60 2.43 2.93 -4.26
CA LEU A 60 2.63 4.12 -3.43
C LEU A 60 2.52 3.80 -1.94
N PHE A 61 1.59 2.92 -1.57
CA PHE A 61 1.49 2.43 -0.21
C PHE A 61 2.78 1.69 0.21
N LEU A 62 3.24 0.72 -0.58
CA LEU A 62 4.46 -0.05 -0.30
C LEU A 62 5.70 0.84 -0.21
N HIS A 63 5.83 1.83 -1.08
CA HIS A 63 6.91 2.81 -1.03
C HIS A 63 6.91 3.59 0.30
N SER A 64 5.76 4.12 0.72
CA SER A 64 5.63 4.80 2.01
C SER A 64 5.83 3.86 3.20
N PHE A 65 5.40 2.60 3.09
CA PHE A 65 5.55 1.57 4.11
C PHE A 65 7.01 1.20 4.32
N LEU A 66 7.74 0.91 3.25
CA LEU A 66 9.15 0.54 3.32
C LEU A 66 10.04 1.70 3.80
N LYS A 67 9.64 2.95 3.59
CA LYS A 67 10.31 4.11 4.23
C LYS A 67 10.20 4.10 5.75
N LEU A 68 9.08 3.64 6.31
CA LEU A 68 8.91 3.51 7.76
C LEU A 68 9.51 2.20 8.31
N PHE A 69 9.47 1.14 7.51
CA PHE A 69 9.86 -0.21 7.91
C PHE A 69 10.87 -0.83 6.92
N PRO A 70 12.11 -0.30 6.84
CA PRO A 70 13.08 -0.68 5.80
C PRO A 70 13.57 -2.13 5.88
N LYS A 71 13.40 -2.79 7.04
CA LYS A 71 13.78 -4.18 7.24
C LYS A 71 12.75 -5.18 6.68
N TYR A 72 11.53 -4.74 6.38
CA TYR A 72 10.47 -5.61 5.86
C TYR A 72 10.69 -5.94 4.39
N ARG A 73 10.06 -7.02 3.92
CA ARG A 73 10.18 -7.56 2.56
C ARG A 73 8.78 -7.89 2.02
N PRO A 74 8.13 -6.98 1.27
CA PRO A 74 6.81 -7.24 0.71
C PRO A 74 6.89 -8.32 -0.36
N ALA A 75 5.86 -9.15 -0.43
CA ALA A 75 5.66 -10.12 -1.51
C ALA A 75 4.41 -9.72 -2.31
N ILE A 76 4.55 -9.64 -3.64
CA ILE A 76 3.44 -9.41 -4.55
C ILE A 76 3.12 -10.75 -5.24
N ILE A 77 1.86 -11.18 -5.13
CA ILE A 77 1.36 -12.38 -5.79
C ILE A 77 0.36 -11.92 -6.83
N ALA A 78 0.61 -12.28 -8.10
CA ALA A 78 -0.24 -11.94 -9.22
C ALA A 78 -0.25 -13.08 -10.25
N PRO A 79 -1.29 -13.20 -11.10
CA PRO A 79 -1.26 -14.07 -12.27
C PRO A 79 -0.03 -13.79 -13.16
N SER A 80 0.53 -14.83 -13.79
CA SER A 80 1.74 -14.72 -14.60
C SER A 80 1.61 -13.66 -15.72
N SER A 81 0.44 -13.56 -16.33
CA SER A 81 0.12 -12.55 -17.37
C SER A 81 0.16 -11.11 -16.86
N LEU A 82 0.12 -10.89 -15.55
CA LEU A 82 0.18 -9.55 -14.94
C LEU A 82 1.55 -9.24 -14.35
N LEU A 83 2.44 -10.22 -14.14
CA LEU A 83 3.73 -10.00 -13.48
C LEU A 83 4.60 -8.95 -14.19
N LEU A 84 4.58 -8.89 -15.53
CA LEU A 84 5.32 -7.87 -16.29
C LEU A 84 4.72 -6.46 -16.21
N ASN A 85 3.43 -6.35 -15.87
CA ASN A 85 2.73 -5.07 -15.74
C ASN A 85 2.78 -4.52 -14.31
N TRP A 86 3.23 -5.34 -13.36
CA TRP A 86 3.48 -4.97 -11.97
C TRP A 86 4.89 -4.40 -11.81
#